data_AF-A0A8J2XVC1-F1
#
_entry.id   AF-A0A8J2XVC1-F1
#
_cell.length_a   1.000
_cell.length_b   1.000
_cell.length_c   1.000
_cell.angle_alpha   90.00
_cell.angle_beta   90.00
_cell.angle_gamma   90.00
#
_symmetry.space_group_name_H-M   'P 1'
#
loop_
_entity.id
_entity.type
_entity.pdbx_description
1 polymer ?
#
loop_
_entity_poly.entity_id
_entity_poly.type
_entity_poly.pdbx_seq_one_letter_code
_entity_poly.pdbx_strand_id
1 'polypeptide(L)'
;MRDELNEVCLIDKYLLGQLNEAENRTFEASMLLDEALAENVEAQRSAHRMILLYARKQERSRLQAIHLQLLGEPAFARQLTTIFA
;
A
#
# COMPACT_ATOMS: atom_id res chain seq x y z
N MET A 1 6.32 17.33 -18.93
CA MET A 1 5.16 16.41 -19.10
C MET A 1 5.54 14.97 -19.48
N ARG A 2 6.14 14.68 -20.66
CA ARG A 2 6.45 13.27 -21.01
C ARG A 2 7.58 12.69 -20.16
N ASP A 3 8.56 13.52 -19.79
CA ASP A 3 9.70 13.12 -18.97
C ASP A 3 9.33 12.95 -17.49
N GLU A 4 8.52 13.87 -16.95
CA GLU A 4 7.95 13.75 -15.59
C GLU A 4 7.13 12.47 -15.41
N LEU A 5 6.30 12.10 -16.40
CA LEU A 5 5.53 10.85 -16.37
C LEU A 5 6.42 9.61 -16.41
N ASN A 6 7.54 9.68 -17.14
CA ASN A 6 8.52 8.60 -17.16
C ASN A 6 9.23 8.46 -15.81
N GLU A 7 9.55 9.58 -15.15
CA GLU A 7 10.16 9.59 -13.82
C GLU A 7 9.24 8.97 -12.77
N VAL A 8 7.97 9.40 -12.71
CA VAL A 8 6.97 8.82 -11.79
C VAL A 8 6.83 7.31 -12.00
N CYS A 9 6.79 6.86 -13.26
CA CYS A 9 6.72 5.43 -13.59
C CYS A 9 7.99 4.67 -13.16
N LEU A 10 9.16 5.28 -13.31
CA LEU A 10 10.43 4.68 -12.91
C LEU A 10 10.54 4.57 -11.37
N ILE A 11 10.13 5.62 -10.65
CA ILE A 11 10.04 5.61 -9.19
C ILE A 11 9.07 4.52 -8.72
N ASP A 12 7.91 4.36 -9.36
CA ASP A 12 6.97 3.28 -9.04
C ASP A 12 7.59 1.90 -9.23
N LYS A 13 8.27 1.67 -10.36
CA LYS A 13 8.95 0.39 -10.61
C LYS A 13 10.00 0.10 -9.56
N TYR A 14 10.77 1.11 -9.14
CA TYR A 14 11.75 0.98 -8.08
C TYR A 14 11.10 0.65 -6.74
N LEU A 15 10.11 1.45 -6.30
CA LEU A 15 9.42 1.26 -5.01
C LEU A 15 8.67 -0.07 -4.92
N LEU A 16 8.17 -0.59 -6.05
CA LEU A 16 7.46 -1.86 -6.14
C LEU A 16 8.39 -3.06 -6.39
N GLY A 17 9.71 -2.86 -6.45
CA GLY A 17 10.69 -3.93 -6.66
C GLY A 17 10.61 -4.60 -8.03
N GLN A 18 10.19 -3.85 -9.05
CA GLN A 18 9.98 -4.33 -10.42
C GLN A 18 11.21 -4.13 -11.32
N LEU A 19 12.22 -3.39 -10.84
CA LEU A 19 13.50 -3.23 -11.51
C LEU A 19 14.39 -4.45 -11.27
N ASN A 20 15.21 -4.80 -12.28
CA ASN A 20 16.26 -5.79 -12.10
C ASN A 20 17.44 -5.21 -11.28
N GLU A 21 18.39 -6.06 -10.88
CA GLU A 21 19.50 -5.63 -10.01
C GLU A 21 20.38 -4.52 -10.63
N ALA A 22 20.62 -4.56 -11.94
CA ALA A 22 21.45 -3.55 -12.62
C ALA A 22 20.72 -2.21 -12.71
N GLU A 23 19.41 -2.26 -13.00
CA GLU A 23 18.53 -1.09 -13.00
C GLU A 23 18.44 -0.46 -11.61
N ASN A 24 18.29 -1.27 -10.56
CA ASN A 24 18.27 -0.79 -9.17
C ASN A 24 19.55 -0.05 -8.81
N ARG A 25 20.72 -0.63 -9.07
CA ARG A 25 22.01 0.04 -8.77
C ARG A 25 22.17 1.34 -9.54
N THR A 26 21.73 1.37 -10.80
CA THR A 26 21.78 2.59 -11.61
C THR A 26 20.86 3.66 -11.06
N PHE A 27 19.65 3.28 -10.66
CA PHE A 27 18.66 4.19 -10.08
C PHE A 27 19.12 4.72 -8.70
N GLU A 28 19.67 3.87 -7.85
CA GLU A 28 20.25 4.26 -6.55
C GLU A 28 21.41 5.24 -6.74
N ALA A 29 22.28 5.01 -7.74
CA ALA A 29 23.33 5.97 -8.08
C ALA A 29 22.76 7.32 -8.53
N SER A 30 21.70 7.32 -9.34
CA SER A 30 21.01 8.56 -9.74
C SER A 30 20.42 9.30 -8.54
N MET A 31 19.80 8.60 -7.59
CA MET A 31 19.28 9.22 -6.36
C MET A 31 20.37 9.85 -5.49
N LEU A 32 21.59 9.31 -5.51
CA LEU A 32 22.73 9.90 -4.77
C LEU A 32 23.28 11.16 -5.44
N LEU A 33 23.07 11.31 -6.75
CA LEU A 33 23.57 12.43 -7.55
C LEU A 33 22.53 13.54 -7.73
N ASP A 34 21.24 13.19 -7.65
CA ASP A 34 20.12 14.08 -7.85
C ASP A 34 19.21 14.11 -6.60
N GLU A 35 19.34 15.18 -5.82
CA GLU A 35 18.55 15.39 -4.61
C GLU A 35 17.05 15.56 -4.91
N ALA A 36 16.69 16.16 -6.05
CA ALA A 36 15.29 16.32 -6.43
C ALA A 36 14.63 14.96 -6.73
N LEU A 37 15.37 14.06 -7.39
CA LEU A 37 14.92 12.68 -7.59
C LEU A 37 14.72 11.97 -6.25
N ALA A 38 15.64 12.13 -5.30
CA ALA A 38 15.52 11.53 -3.97
C ALA A 38 14.29 12.05 -3.20
N GLU A 39 14.03 13.36 -3.25
CA GLU A 39 12.83 13.96 -2.67
C GLU A 39 11.54 13.41 -3.30
N ASN A 40 11.50 13.29 -4.64
CA ASN A 40 10.37 12.74 -5.36
C ASN A 40 10.10 11.27 -4.97
N VAL A 41 11.15 10.46 -4.81
CA VAL A 41 11.04 9.08 -4.34
C VAL A 41 10.42 9.01 -2.95
N GLU A 42 10.84 9.86 -2.02
CA GLU A 42 10.29 9.87 -0.65
C GLU A 42 8.86 10.40 -0.59
N ALA A 43 8.52 11.39 -1.43
CA ALA A 43 7.14 11.87 -1.58
C ALA A 43 6.23 10.74 -2.10
N GLN A 44 6.65 10.03 -3.14
CA GLN A 44 5.88 8.93 -3.73
C GLN A 44 5.77 7.73 -2.78
N ARG A 45 6.84 7.40 -2.03
CA ARG A 45 6.81 6.40 -0.95
C ARG A 45 5.77 6.75 0.11
N SER A 46 5.71 8.02 0.51
CA SER A 46 4.74 8.53 1.48
C SER A 46 3.31 8.42 0.94
N ALA A 47 3.07 8.78 -0.32
CA ALA A 47 1.79 8.63 -0.99
C ALA A 47 1.32 7.16 -1.03
N HIS A 48 2.19 6.22 -1.44
CA HIS A 48 1.91 4.78 -1.42
C HIS A 48 1.51 4.30 -0.03
N ARG A 49 2.24 4.72 1.01
CA ARG A 49 1.91 4.37 2.40
C ARG A 49 0.54 4.90 2.81
N MET A 50 0.19 6.12 2.44
CA MET A 50 -1.12 6.70 2.74
C MET A 50 -2.26 5.94 2.05
N ILE A 51 -2.09 5.60 0.76
CA ILE A 51 -3.06 4.80 0.00
C ILE A 51 -3.29 3.44 0.68
N LEU A 52 -2.20 2.75 1.06
CA LEU A 52 -2.30 1.45 1.73
C LEU A 52 -2.98 1.53 3.10
N LEU A 53 -2.66 2.55 3.90
CA LEU A 53 -3.30 2.76 5.20
C LEU A 53 -4.80 3.03 5.03
N TYR A 54 -5.17 3.85 4.06
CA TYR A 54 -6.57 4.14 3.77
C TYR A 54 -7.33 2.89 3.31
N ALA A 55 -6.77 2.14 2.36
CA ALA A 55 -7.36 0.89 1.88
C ALA A 55 -7.57 -0.11 3.02
N ARG A 56 -6.58 -0.29 3.90
CA ARG A 56 -6.69 -1.16 5.09
C ARG A 56 -7.77 -0.69 6.06
N LYS A 57 -7.88 0.63 6.27
CA LYS A 57 -8.93 1.20 7.13
C LYS A 57 -10.31 0.92 6.55
N GLN A 58 -10.49 1.08 5.24
CA GLN A 58 -11.75 0.79 4.56
C GLN A 58 -12.12 -0.69 4.67
N GLU A 59 -11.17 -1.59 4.42
CA GLU A 59 -11.41 -3.03 4.52
C GLU A 59 -11.76 -3.45 5.95
N ARG A 60 -11.08 -2.89 6.95
CA ARG A 60 -11.40 -3.13 8.36
C ARG A 60 -12.83 -2.68 8.71
N SER A 61 -13.25 -1.50 8.24
CA SER A 61 -14.62 -1.02 8.45
C SER A 61 -15.64 -1.95 7.79
N ARG A 62 -15.35 -2.46 6.58
CA ARG A 62 -16.20 -3.41 5.88
C ARG A 62 -16.33 -4.73 6.66
N LEU A 63 -15.21 -5.30 7.11
CA LEU A 63 -15.22 -6.51 7.92
C LEU A 63 -15.98 -6.33 9.23
N GLN A 64 -15.84 -5.17 9.88
CA GLN A 64 -16.59 -4.85 11.10
C GLN A 64 -18.10 -4.78 10.84
N ALA A 65 -18.53 -4.20 9.73
CA ALA A 65 -19.94 -4.16 9.34
C ALA A 65 -20.50 -5.57 9.10
N ILE A 66 -19.76 -6.43 8.38
CA ILE A 66 -20.14 -7.84 8.16
C ILE A 66 -20.25 -8.57 9.50
N HIS A 67 -19.27 -8.39 10.38
CA HIS A 67 -19.27 -9.03 11.70
C HIS A 67 -20.51 -8.63 12.54
N LEU A 68 -20.84 -7.32 12.58
CA LEU A 68 -22.03 -6.83 13.28
C LEU A 68 -23.32 -7.38 12.67
N GLN A 69 -23.40 -7.48 11.35
CA GLN A 69 -24.56 -8.06 10.67
C GLN A 69 -24.75 -9.52 11.04
N LEU A 70 -23.67 -10.32 11.00
CA LEU A 70 -23.71 -11.74 11.35
C LEU A 70 -24.07 -11.96 12.83
N LEU A 71 -23.60 -11.11 13.74
CA LEU A 71 -24.00 -11.17 15.16
C LEU A 71 -25.49 -10.87 15.38
N GLY A 72 -26.11 -10.08 14.50
CA GLY A 72 -27.56 -9.88 14.50
C GLY A 72 -28.35 -11.14 14.15
N GLU A 73 -27.72 -12.14 13.53
CA GLU A 73 -28.35 -13.42 13.24
C GLU A 73 -28.26 -14.36 14.45
N PRO A 74 -29.41 -14.75 15.04
CA PRO A 74 -29.42 -15.51 16.30
C PRO A 74 -28.86 -16.93 16.17
N ALA A 75 -28.77 -17.49 14.96
CA ALA A 75 -28.12 -18.78 14.71
C ALA A 75 -26.58 -18.65 14.79
N PHE A 76 -26.03 -17.62 14.13
CA PHE A 76 -24.59 -17.35 14.13
C PHE A 76 -24.08 -16.92 15.52
N ALA A 77 -24.83 -16.06 16.22
CA ALA A 77 -24.49 -15.65 17.59
C ALA A 77 -24.40 -16.85 18.56
N ARG A 78 -25.33 -17.80 18.44
CA ARG A 78 -25.33 -19.04 19.24
C ARG A 78 -24.15 -19.94 18.90
N GLN A 79 -23.77 -20.05 17.63
CA GLN A 79 -22.57 -20.81 17.23
C GLN A 79 -21.30 -20.19 17.81
N LEU A 80 -21.15 -18.86 17.76
CA LEU A 80 -20.00 -18.18 18.36
C LEU A 80 -19.88 -18.42 19.86
N THR A 81 -20.97 -18.30 20.62
CA THR A 81 -20.94 -18.60 22.07
C THR A 81 -20.61 -20.06 22.36
N THR A 82 -20.89 -20.98 21.45
CA THR A 82 -20.57 -22.41 21.62
C THR A 82 -19.09 -22.71 21.33
N ILE A 83 -18.46 -21.97 20.42
CA ILE A 83 -17.04 -22.13 20.06
C ILE A 83 -16.10 -21.55 21.13
N PHE A 84 -16.51 -20.45 21.77
CA PHE A 84 -15.69 -19.72 22.74
C PHE A 84 -16.11 -19.95 24.22
N ALA A 85 -16.94 -20.95 24.49
CA ALA A 85 -17.25 -21.47 25.84
C ALA A 85 -16.30 -22.61 26.20
#